data_AF-A0A2N2F933-F1
#
_entry.id   AF-A0A2N2F933-F1
#
_cell.length_a   1.000
_cell.length_b   1.000
_cell.length_c   1.000
_cell.angle_alpha   90.00
_cell.angle_beta   90.00
_cell.angle_gamma   90.00
#
_symmetry.space_group_name_H-M   'P 1'
#
loop_
_entity.id
_entity.type
_entity.pdbx_description
1 polymer ?
#
loop_
_entity_poly.entity_id
_entity_poly.type
_entity_poly.pdbx_seq_one_letter_code
_entity_poly.pdbx_strand_id
1 'polypeptide(L)'
;GWIPTEDLAFVDNEFVKNWETGRYAVIIREHISILDETNRFLVQASVGHIFPLEAISDVEMKISVAMADPNRQAVIRHGFVPVKAAAQKPLRFNPVNAAGIANEMIGEPYGWGGLYDRRDCSAMTRDFFAVFGIWLPRHSSNQVKESGLYVDLRGLSREEKEKTIIAKGVPYLSLLWRKGHVMLYIGHKDGKVLIFHNMWGVRTRDPLGREGRKIVGQAVITTLMPGQELTDFDPSVGSYIDHIAAMNILIPANQDQSAK
;
A
#
# COMPACT_ATOMS: atom_id res chain seq x y z
N GLY A 1 -17.12 -10.50 4.67
CA GLY A 1 -17.89 -9.62 3.75
C GLY A 1 -18.66 -10.49 2.78
N TRP A 2 -19.42 -9.88 1.87
CA TRP A 2 -20.08 -10.59 0.77
C TRP A 2 -19.23 -10.46 -0.50
N ILE A 3 -19.12 -11.53 -1.28
CA ILE A 3 -18.42 -11.55 -2.57
C ILE A 3 -19.21 -12.38 -3.59
N PRO A 4 -19.11 -12.09 -4.89
CA PRO A 4 -19.72 -12.91 -5.92
C PRO A 4 -19.18 -14.34 -5.89
N THR A 5 -20.05 -15.32 -6.10
CA THR A 5 -19.68 -16.75 -6.08
C THR A 5 -18.73 -17.12 -7.22
N GLU A 6 -18.81 -16.40 -8.33
CA GLU A 6 -17.96 -16.55 -9.50
C GLU A 6 -16.49 -16.14 -9.25
N ASP A 7 -16.21 -15.42 -8.16
CA ASP A 7 -14.86 -15.06 -7.72
C ASP A 7 -14.31 -16.02 -6.65
N LEU A 8 -15.08 -17.05 -6.28
CA LEU A 8 -14.75 -18.03 -5.23
C LEU A 8 -14.47 -19.44 -5.75
N ALA A 9 -13.30 -19.99 -5.45
CA ALA A 9 -13.00 -21.40 -5.68
C ALA A 9 -12.77 -22.12 -4.34
N PHE A 10 -13.38 -23.30 -4.17
CA PHE A 10 -13.19 -24.14 -2.98
C PHE A 10 -11.88 -24.92 -3.09
N VAL A 11 -11.19 -25.05 -1.96
CA VAL A 11 -9.90 -25.75 -1.84
C VAL A 11 -10.06 -26.93 -0.89
N ASP A 12 -9.33 -28.01 -1.14
CA ASP A 12 -9.14 -29.09 -0.19
C ASP A 12 -7.73 -29.05 0.44
N ASN A 13 -7.45 -29.98 1.35
CA ASN A 13 -6.16 -30.04 2.04
C ASN A 13 -4.98 -30.34 1.09
N GLU A 14 -5.22 -31.06 -0.01
CA GLU A 14 -4.18 -31.36 -0.99
C GLU A 14 -3.81 -30.09 -1.78
N PHE A 15 -4.81 -29.33 -2.21
CA PHE A 15 -4.62 -28.02 -2.83
C PHE A 15 -3.83 -27.09 -1.91
N VAL A 16 -4.24 -26.95 -0.65
CA VAL A 16 -3.55 -26.07 0.32
C VAL A 16 -2.08 -26.46 0.47
N LYS A 17 -1.79 -27.76 0.62
CA LYS A 17 -0.40 -28.25 0.73
C LYS A 17 0.44 -27.92 -0.52
N ASN A 18 -0.15 -28.00 -1.70
CA ASN A 18 0.53 -27.68 -2.96
C ASN A 18 0.66 -26.16 -3.19
N TRP A 19 -0.26 -25.37 -2.63
CA TRP A 19 -0.27 -23.91 -2.74
C TRP A 19 0.72 -23.25 -1.77
N GLU A 20 0.82 -23.74 -0.53
CA GLU A 20 1.67 -23.19 0.52
C GLU A 20 3.14 -23.64 0.41
N THR A 21 3.78 -23.31 -0.71
CA THR A 21 5.14 -23.81 -1.05
C THR A 21 6.26 -23.21 -0.19
N GLY A 22 5.98 -22.14 0.56
CA GLY A 22 6.99 -21.37 1.30
C GLY A 22 7.88 -20.48 0.42
N ARG A 23 7.72 -20.54 -0.91
CA ARG A 23 8.46 -19.72 -1.88
C ARG A 23 7.47 -18.97 -2.75
N TYR A 24 7.53 -17.64 -2.71
CA TYR A 24 6.54 -16.80 -3.39
C TYR A 24 7.20 -15.74 -4.26
N ALA A 25 6.49 -15.36 -5.33
CA ALA A 25 6.74 -14.16 -6.09
C ALA A 25 5.75 -13.08 -5.65
N VAL A 26 6.18 -11.83 -5.67
CA VAL A 26 5.32 -10.66 -5.46
C VAL A 26 5.39 -9.76 -6.68
N ILE A 27 4.24 -9.28 -7.12
CA ILE A 27 4.12 -8.36 -8.25
C ILE A 27 4.59 -6.96 -7.83
N ILE A 28 5.38 -6.33 -8.70
CA ILE A 28 6.03 -5.03 -8.49
C ILE A 28 5.71 -4.02 -9.63
N ARG A 29 4.69 -4.30 -10.42
CA ARG A 29 4.15 -3.45 -11.49
C ARG A 29 2.63 -3.41 -11.41
N GLU A 30 2.04 -2.28 -11.77
CA GLU A 30 0.59 -2.15 -11.83
C GLU A 30 -0.01 -2.80 -13.09
N HIS A 31 -1.19 -3.40 -12.93
CA HIS A 31 -2.08 -3.82 -14.02
C HIS A 31 -1.47 -4.75 -15.08
N ILE A 32 -0.58 -5.65 -14.68
CA ILE A 32 0.00 -6.65 -15.59
C ILE A 32 -1.00 -7.77 -15.88
N SER A 33 -0.95 -8.33 -17.08
CA SER A 33 -1.65 -9.57 -17.41
C SER A 33 -0.74 -10.76 -17.19
N ILE A 34 -1.23 -11.76 -16.45
CA ILE A 34 -0.56 -13.06 -16.29
C ILE A 34 -1.18 -14.02 -17.29
N LEU A 35 -0.33 -14.59 -18.15
CA LEU A 35 -0.72 -15.50 -19.21
C LEU A 35 -0.16 -16.91 -18.97
N ASP A 36 -0.80 -17.93 -19.51
CA ASP A 36 -0.26 -19.30 -19.56
C ASP A 36 0.70 -19.52 -20.75
N GLU A 37 1.25 -20.72 -20.86
CA GLU A 37 2.19 -21.11 -21.93
C GLU A 37 1.59 -21.04 -23.35
N THR A 38 0.26 -20.95 -23.45
CA THR A 38 -0.48 -20.82 -24.71
C THR A 38 -0.94 -19.38 -24.98
N ASN A 39 -0.44 -18.41 -24.21
CA ASN A 39 -0.84 -16.99 -24.23
C ASN A 39 -2.32 -16.74 -23.86
N ARG A 40 -2.96 -17.64 -23.12
CA ARG A 40 -4.30 -17.39 -22.59
C ARG A 40 -4.21 -16.58 -21.31
N PHE A 41 -5.11 -15.60 -21.19
CA PHE A 41 -5.24 -14.79 -19.98
C PHE A 41 -5.68 -15.64 -18.78
N LEU A 42 -4.97 -15.51 -17.67
CA LEU A 42 -5.32 -16.13 -16.40
C LEU A 42 -5.90 -15.10 -15.43
N VAL A 43 -5.16 -14.04 -15.15
CA VAL A 43 -5.55 -13.01 -14.18
C VAL A 43 -4.80 -11.70 -14.43
N GLN A 44 -5.40 -10.58 -14.05
CA GLN A 44 -4.72 -9.29 -13.96
C GLN A 44 -4.13 -9.14 -12.56
N ALA A 45 -2.88 -8.71 -12.46
CA ALA A 45 -2.23 -8.51 -11.18
C ALA A 45 -1.59 -7.12 -11.06
N SER A 46 -1.52 -6.65 -9.82
CA SER A 46 -1.01 -5.35 -9.45
C SER A 46 -0.04 -5.48 -8.27
N VAL A 47 0.63 -4.38 -7.94
CA VAL A 47 1.62 -4.37 -6.87
C VAL A 47 1.05 -4.95 -5.58
N GLY A 48 1.80 -5.86 -4.95
CA GLY A 48 1.41 -6.50 -3.70
C GLY A 48 0.64 -7.83 -3.86
N HIS A 49 0.21 -8.21 -5.08
CA HIS A 49 -0.28 -9.57 -5.33
C HIS A 49 0.85 -10.60 -5.22
N ILE A 50 0.56 -11.73 -4.58
CA ILE A 50 1.53 -12.77 -4.22
C ILE A 50 1.07 -14.10 -4.81
N PHE A 51 2.00 -14.81 -5.44
CA PHE A 51 1.75 -16.11 -6.06
C PHE A 51 2.84 -17.10 -5.65
N PRO A 52 2.54 -18.40 -5.48
CA PRO A 52 3.58 -19.42 -5.33
C PRO A 52 4.55 -19.39 -6.50
N LEU A 53 5.84 -19.44 -6.21
CA LEU A 53 6.92 -19.36 -7.19
C LEU A 53 7.44 -20.77 -7.51
N GLU A 54 7.34 -21.16 -8.78
CA GLU A 54 7.75 -22.48 -9.26
C GLU A 54 9.18 -22.47 -9.82
N ALA A 55 9.49 -21.51 -10.69
CA ALA A 55 10.79 -21.38 -11.34
C ALA A 55 11.11 -19.93 -11.71
N ILE A 56 12.40 -19.63 -11.88
CA ILE A 56 12.90 -18.34 -12.37
C ILE A 56 13.87 -18.63 -13.51
N SER A 57 13.73 -17.90 -14.62
CA SER A 57 14.71 -17.82 -15.70
C SER A 57 15.27 -16.39 -15.79
N ASP A 58 16.14 -16.13 -16.76
CA ASP A 58 16.70 -14.79 -16.99
C ASP A 58 15.65 -13.76 -17.46
N VAL A 59 14.52 -14.21 -18.00
CA VAL A 59 13.51 -13.34 -18.63
C VAL A 59 12.16 -13.35 -17.90
N GLU A 60 11.79 -14.45 -17.26
CA GLU A 60 10.48 -14.62 -16.63
C GLU A 60 10.50 -15.48 -15.36
N MET A 61 9.44 -15.34 -14.57
CA MET A 61 9.11 -16.17 -13.42
C MET A 61 7.89 -17.02 -13.76
N LYS A 62 7.98 -18.32 -13.49
CA LYS A 62 6.85 -19.23 -13.54
C LYS A 62 6.19 -19.28 -12.16
N ILE A 63 4.90 -18.98 -12.10
CA ILE A 63 4.10 -18.90 -10.86
C ILE A 63 2.86 -19.77 -10.95
N SER A 64 2.34 -20.17 -9.79
CA SER A 64 1.05 -20.86 -9.68
C SER A 64 -0.09 -19.84 -9.56
N VAL A 65 -1.15 -20.01 -10.36
CA VAL A 65 -2.37 -19.21 -10.32
C VAL A 65 -3.54 -20.12 -10.00
N ALA A 66 -4.34 -19.76 -9.00
CA ALA A 66 -5.56 -20.49 -8.64
C ALA A 66 -6.70 -20.06 -9.56
N MET A 67 -7.37 -21.02 -10.19
CA MET A 67 -8.56 -20.78 -11.00
C MET A 67 -9.68 -21.73 -10.60
N ALA A 68 -10.93 -21.31 -10.76
CA ALA A 68 -12.07 -22.19 -10.57
C ALA A 68 -12.26 -23.11 -11.79
N ASP A 69 -12.45 -24.41 -11.54
CA ASP A 69 -12.96 -25.35 -12.54
C ASP A 69 -14.50 -25.21 -12.70
N PRO A 70 -15.14 -25.96 -13.62
CA PRO A 70 -16.60 -25.91 -13.80
C PRO A 70 -17.41 -26.27 -12.55
N ASN A 71 -16.82 -26.98 -11.58
CA ASN A 71 -17.44 -27.36 -10.32
C ASN A 71 -17.10 -26.39 -9.17
N ARG A 72 -16.43 -25.27 -9.45
CA ARG A 72 -15.92 -24.29 -8.47
C ARG A 72 -14.86 -24.83 -7.52
N GLN A 73 -14.18 -25.92 -7.88
CA GLN A 73 -12.97 -26.34 -7.18
C GLN A 73 -11.77 -25.57 -7.72
N ALA A 74 -10.86 -25.19 -6.84
CA ALA A 74 -9.64 -24.52 -7.22
C ALA A 74 -8.70 -25.52 -7.92
N VAL A 75 -8.20 -25.11 -9.07
CA VAL A 75 -7.18 -25.83 -9.83
C VAL A 75 -5.99 -24.91 -10.07
N ILE A 76 -4.79 -25.46 -10.00
CA ILE A 76 -3.58 -24.72 -10.28
C ILE A 76 -3.41 -24.60 -11.81
N ARG A 77 -3.10 -23.39 -12.26
CA ARG A 77 -2.60 -23.07 -13.60
C ARG A 77 -1.23 -22.42 -13.47
N HIS A 78 -0.45 -22.50 -14.53
CA HIS A 78 0.90 -21.96 -14.57
C HIS A 78 0.88 -20.63 -15.30
N GLY A 79 1.24 -19.56 -14.60
CA GLY A 79 1.37 -18.23 -15.15
C GLY A 79 2.83 -17.85 -15.37
N PHE A 80 3.08 -17.02 -16.37
CA PHE A 80 4.41 -16.48 -16.68
C PHE A 80 4.41 -14.97 -16.50
N VAL A 81 5.39 -14.47 -15.76
CA VAL A 81 5.53 -13.03 -15.45
C VAL A 81 6.95 -12.57 -15.75
N PRO A 82 7.16 -11.47 -16.51
CA PRO A 82 8.50 -10.95 -16.74
C PRO A 82 9.23 -10.65 -15.43
N VAL A 83 10.54 -10.92 -15.35
CA VAL A 83 11.35 -10.62 -14.14
C VAL A 83 11.42 -9.12 -13.79
N LYS A 84 11.02 -8.25 -14.70
CA LYS A 84 10.86 -6.80 -14.46
C LYS A 84 9.52 -6.43 -13.79
N ALA A 85 8.57 -7.37 -13.74
CA ALA A 85 7.22 -7.17 -13.24
C ALA A 85 6.93 -7.93 -11.93
N ALA A 86 7.81 -8.85 -11.54
CA ALA A 86 7.74 -9.58 -10.27
C ALA A 86 9.12 -9.72 -9.64
N ALA A 87 9.14 -9.93 -8.33
CA ALA A 87 10.34 -10.26 -7.56
C ALA A 87 10.07 -11.47 -6.66
N GLN A 88 11.12 -12.19 -6.27
CA GLN A 88 10.99 -13.15 -5.17
C GLN A 88 10.62 -12.40 -3.88
N LYS A 89 9.61 -12.89 -3.16
CA LYS A 89 9.14 -12.28 -1.92
C LYS A 89 9.98 -12.77 -0.72
N PRO A 90 10.39 -11.88 0.21
CA PRO A 90 10.20 -10.43 0.16
C PRO A 90 11.21 -9.76 -0.79
N LEU A 91 10.76 -8.72 -1.50
CA LEU A 91 11.71 -7.82 -2.15
C LEU A 91 12.57 -7.17 -1.07
N ARG A 92 13.89 -7.10 -1.29
CA ARG A 92 14.81 -6.47 -0.33
C ARG A 92 14.38 -5.03 -0.07
N PHE A 93 14.11 -4.68 1.19
CA PHE A 93 13.82 -3.31 1.57
C PHE A 93 15.09 -2.45 1.49
N ASN A 94 15.06 -1.42 0.64
CA ASN A 94 16.06 -0.36 0.55
C ASN A 94 15.42 0.87 -0.13
N PRO A 95 16.03 2.07 -0.04
CA PRO A 95 15.45 3.28 -0.59
C PRO A 95 15.14 3.23 -2.09
N VAL A 96 15.97 2.55 -2.89
CA VAL A 96 15.78 2.43 -4.35
C VAL A 96 14.54 1.60 -4.65
N ASN A 97 14.39 0.44 -4.01
CA ASN A 97 13.23 -0.42 -4.18
C ASN A 97 11.96 0.24 -3.62
N ALA A 98 12.04 0.88 -2.46
CA ALA A 98 10.91 1.59 -1.85
C ALA A 98 10.41 2.74 -2.75
N ALA A 99 11.32 3.56 -3.26
CA ALA A 99 10.98 4.62 -4.21
C ALA A 99 10.45 4.05 -5.53
N GLY A 100 11.03 2.95 -6.03
CA GLY A 100 10.55 2.25 -7.22
C GLY A 100 9.09 1.81 -7.08
N ILE A 101 8.73 1.17 -5.98
CA ILE A 101 7.35 0.75 -5.71
C ILE A 101 6.42 1.96 -5.54
N ALA A 102 6.85 3.01 -4.84
CA ALA A 102 6.05 4.22 -4.73
C ALA A 102 5.78 4.86 -6.11
N ASN A 103 6.78 4.91 -6.99
CA ASN A 103 6.65 5.44 -8.34
C ASN A 103 5.66 4.65 -9.21
N GLU A 104 5.58 3.33 -9.04
CA GLU A 104 4.57 2.51 -9.73
C GLU A 104 3.14 2.85 -9.30
N MET A 105 2.95 3.31 -8.06
CA MET A 105 1.64 3.64 -7.51
C MET A 105 1.25 5.12 -7.69
N ILE A 106 2.20 6.04 -7.94
CA ILE A 106 1.91 7.47 -8.11
C ILE A 106 0.93 7.68 -9.27
N GLY A 107 -0.10 8.50 -9.04
CA GLY A 107 -1.15 8.79 -10.01
C GLY A 107 -2.26 7.73 -10.08
N GLU A 108 -2.16 6.62 -9.33
CA GLU A 108 -3.26 5.65 -9.26
C GLU A 108 -4.53 6.33 -8.73
N PRO A 109 -5.68 6.22 -9.43
CA PRO A 109 -6.94 6.80 -8.97
C PRO A 109 -7.35 6.30 -7.59
N TYR A 110 -8.01 7.17 -6.82
CA TYR A 110 -8.55 6.81 -5.51
C TYR A 110 -9.80 5.92 -5.65
N GLY A 111 -9.78 4.72 -5.06
CA GLY A 111 -10.93 3.81 -4.96
C GLY A 111 -11.37 3.59 -3.53
N TRP A 112 -12.49 4.18 -3.11
CA TRP A 112 -13.03 3.95 -1.77
C TRP A 112 -13.28 2.46 -1.54
N GLY A 113 -12.62 1.87 -0.54
CA GLY A 113 -12.82 0.47 -0.19
C GLY A 113 -12.32 -0.55 -1.22
N GLY A 114 -11.60 -0.14 -2.28
CA GLY A 114 -11.24 -1.05 -3.37
C GLY A 114 -12.03 -0.84 -4.67
N LEU A 115 -12.91 0.17 -4.74
CA LEU A 115 -13.81 0.35 -5.89
C LEU A 115 -13.03 0.49 -7.21
N TYR A 116 -13.47 -0.24 -8.24
CA TYR A 116 -12.82 -0.33 -9.57
C TYR A 116 -11.40 -0.93 -9.55
N ASP A 117 -11.11 -1.81 -8.60
CA ASP A 117 -9.78 -2.40 -8.40
C ASP A 117 -8.70 -1.33 -8.20
N ARG A 118 -9.09 -0.29 -7.43
CA ARG A 118 -8.24 0.85 -7.07
C ARG A 118 -8.04 0.91 -5.58
N ARG A 119 -6.97 1.54 -5.14
CA ARG A 119 -6.66 1.62 -3.71
C ARG A 119 -7.27 2.85 -3.04
N ASP A 120 -7.71 2.67 -1.79
CA ASP A 120 -7.85 3.77 -0.83
C ASP A 120 -6.53 3.99 -0.08
N CYS A 121 -6.49 4.98 0.82
CA CYS A 121 -5.31 5.33 1.61
C CYS A 121 -4.65 4.12 2.31
N SER A 122 -5.44 3.22 2.89
CA SER A 122 -4.95 2.08 3.66
C SER A 122 -4.68 0.84 2.82
N ALA A 123 -5.40 0.65 1.71
CA ALA A 123 -5.07 -0.38 0.73
C ALA A 123 -3.72 -0.08 0.07
N MET A 124 -3.46 1.20 -0.28
CA MET A 124 -2.18 1.65 -0.86
C MET A 124 -1.00 1.31 0.05
N THR A 125 -1.07 1.66 1.33
CA THR A 125 0.00 1.32 2.28
C THR A 125 0.14 -0.19 2.46
N ARG A 126 -0.96 -0.93 2.60
CA ARG A 126 -0.91 -2.39 2.76
C ARG A 126 -0.21 -3.06 1.58
N ASP A 127 -0.59 -2.71 0.37
CA ASP A 127 -0.07 -3.35 -0.83
C ASP A 127 1.38 -2.91 -1.12
N PHE A 128 1.75 -1.66 -0.79
CA PHE A 128 3.15 -1.19 -0.77
C PHE A 128 4.02 -2.07 0.14
N PHE A 129 3.56 -2.34 1.36
CA PHE A 129 4.32 -3.09 2.36
C PHE A 129 4.32 -4.61 2.13
N ALA A 130 3.29 -5.15 1.46
CA ALA A 130 3.22 -6.56 1.08
C ALA A 130 4.41 -6.99 0.20
N VAL A 131 4.89 -6.10 -0.68
CA VAL A 131 6.09 -6.29 -1.52
C VAL A 131 7.34 -6.59 -0.69
N PHE A 132 7.48 -5.91 0.43
CA PHE A 132 8.61 -6.06 1.37
C PHE A 132 8.36 -7.13 2.44
N GLY A 133 7.23 -7.84 2.36
CA GLY A 133 6.85 -8.86 3.33
C GLY A 133 6.44 -8.31 4.70
N ILE A 134 6.09 -7.03 4.79
CA ILE A 134 5.56 -6.42 6.01
C ILE A 134 4.03 -6.47 5.95
N TRP A 135 3.42 -7.18 6.89
CA TRP A 135 1.97 -7.29 6.97
C TRP A 135 1.35 -6.05 7.60
N LEU A 136 0.28 -5.54 7.00
CA LEU A 136 -0.54 -4.48 7.58
C LEU A 136 -2.02 -4.87 7.59
N PRO A 137 -2.77 -4.51 8.65
CA PRO A 137 -4.22 -4.69 8.68
C PRO A 137 -4.91 -3.77 7.66
N ARG A 138 -6.15 -4.09 7.29
CA ARG A 138 -6.89 -3.39 6.22
C ARG A 138 -7.30 -1.96 6.58
N HIS A 139 -7.60 -1.68 7.84
CA HIS A 139 -8.10 -0.38 8.29
C HIS A 139 -6.98 0.54 8.78
N SER A 140 -7.01 1.80 8.34
CA SER A 140 -6.00 2.82 8.65
C SER A 140 -5.69 2.98 10.14
N SER A 141 -6.69 2.89 11.03
CA SER A 141 -6.46 3.01 12.47
C SER A 141 -5.67 1.84 13.05
N ASN A 142 -5.88 0.63 12.52
CA ASN A 142 -5.21 -0.57 13.02
C ASN A 142 -3.77 -0.59 12.51
N GLN A 143 -3.52 -0.10 11.29
CA GLN A 143 -2.17 -0.03 10.73
C GLN A 143 -1.21 0.77 11.60
N VAL A 144 -1.71 1.77 12.32
CA VAL A 144 -0.88 2.59 13.21
C VAL A 144 -0.89 2.09 14.65
N LYS A 145 -1.93 1.37 15.09
CA LYS A 145 -2.02 0.86 16.46
C LYS A 145 -1.32 -0.47 16.67
N GLU A 146 -1.25 -1.31 15.64
CA GLU A 146 -0.94 -2.75 15.80
C GLU A 146 0.34 -3.19 15.07
N SER A 147 0.90 -2.37 14.18
CA SER A 147 1.93 -2.84 13.23
C SER A 147 3.39 -2.53 13.62
N GLY A 148 3.62 -1.74 14.66
CA GLY A 148 4.96 -1.23 14.97
C GLY A 148 5.00 -0.29 16.16
N LEU A 149 6.06 0.50 16.29
CA LEU A 149 6.24 1.44 17.40
C LEU A 149 5.29 2.64 17.26
N TYR A 150 4.32 2.74 18.17
CA TYR A 150 3.39 3.86 18.23
C TYR A 150 4.04 5.09 18.88
N VAL A 151 3.94 6.23 18.21
CA VAL A 151 4.35 7.55 18.69
C VAL A 151 3.13 8.45 18.71
N ASP A 152 2.70 8.88 19.90
CA ASP A 152 1.62 9.85 20.06
C ASP A 152 2.09 11.24 19.62
N LEU A 153 1.30 11.89 18.77
CA LEU A 153 1.57 13.24 18.28
C LEU A 153 0.48 14.24 18.72
N ARG A 154 -0.51 13.80 19.49
CA ARG A 154 -1.58 14.68 20.00
C ARG A 154 -1.01 15.69 20.98
N GLY A 155 -1.58 16.91 20.98
CA GLY A 155 -1.19 17.99 21.88
C GLY A 155 0.08 18.75 21.49
N LEU A 156 0.89 18.22 20.57
CA LEU A 156 2.05 18.92 20.02
C LEU A 156 1.65 20.04 19.06
N SER A 157 2.43 21.13 19.04
CA SER A 157 2.33 22.18 18.03
C SER A 157 2.69 21.68 16.63
N ARG A 158 2.39 22.46 15.58
CA ARG A 158 2.75 22.09 14.19
C ARG A 158 4.25 21.86 14.05
N GLU A 159 5.06 22.76 14.61
CA GLU A 159 6.52 22.71 14.57
C GLU A 159 7.07 21.52 15.36
N GLU A 160 6.48 21.21 16.51
CA GLU A 160 6.87 20.06 17.33
C GLU A 160 6.52 18.74 16.65
N LYS A 161 5.37 18.65 15.97
CA LYS A 161 5.01 17.48 15.17
C LYS A 161 5.99 17.25 14.04
N GLU A 162 6.29 18.27 13.23
CA GLU A 162 7.28 18.19 12.14
C GLU A 162 8.64 17.74 12.67
N LYS A 163 9.15 18.39 13.73
CA LYS A 163 10.43 18.00 14.36
C LYS A 163 10.41 16.57 14.88
N THR A 164 9.32 16.14 15.51
CA THR A 164 9.20 14.78 16.06
C THR A 164 9.18 13.73 14.95
N ILE A 165 8.43 13.98 13.87
CA ILE A 165 8.35 13.09 12.71
C ILE A 165 9.72 13.00 12.03
N ILE A 166 10.40 14.12 11.82
CA ILE A 166 11.73 14.15 11.18
C ILE A 166 12.77 13.45 12.06
N ALA A 167 12.75 13.68 13.37
CA ALA A 167 13.75 13.14 14.28
C ALA A 167 13.59 11.63 14.54
N LYS A 168 12.35 11.11 14.54
CA LYS A 168 12.06 9.72 14.91
C LYS A 168 11.62 8.86 13.72
N GLY A 169 10.99 9.46 12.71
CA GLY A 169 10.44 8.74 11.56
C GLY A 169 11.54 8.17 10.67
N VAL A 170 11.29 6.98 10.15
CA VAL A 170 12.15 6.32 9.17
C VAL A 170 11.48 6.41 7.80
N PRO A 171 12.09 7.10 6.81
CA PRO A 171 11.52 7.21 5.46
C PRO A 171 11.16 5.84 4.89
N TYR A 172 9.96 5.73 4.31
CA TYR A 172 9.37 4.51 3.76
C TYR A 172 9.10 3.38 4.78
N LEU A 173 9.34 3.59 6.07
CA LEU A 173 9.01 2.65 7.16
C LEU A 173 8.18 3.30 8.27
N SER A 174 7.62 4.49 8.04
CA SER A 174 6.78 5.16 9.02
C SER A 174 5.45 5.57 8.44
N LEU A 175 4.37 5.26 9.14
CA LEU A 175 3.02 5.66 8.82
C LEU A 175 2.63 6.86 9.67
N LEU A 176 1.99 7.86 9.06
CA LEU A 176 1.35 8.97 9.76
C LEU A 176 -0.17 8.80 9.68
N TRP A 177 -0.86 9.08 10.77
CA TRP A 177 -2.30 8.86 10.85
C TRP A 177 -3.05 10.04 11.48
N ARG A 178 -4.19 10.32 10.86
CA ARG A 178 -5.27 11.12 11.42
C ARG A 178 -6.58 10.36 11.27
N LYS A 179 -7.62 10.75 11.98
CA LYS A 179 -8.94 10.11 11.86
C LYS A 179 -9.38 10.08 10.39
N GLY A 180 -9.51 8.87 9.84
CA GLY A 180 -9.97 8.62 8.47
C GLY A 180 -8.89 8.68 7.38
N HIS A 181 -7.59 8.85 7.70
CA HIS A 181 -6.55 8.88 6.67
C HIS A 181 -5.19 8.37 7.21
N VAL A 182 -4.51 7.53 6.43
CA VAL A 182 -3.14 7.06 6.69
C VAL A 182 -2.23 7.45 5.52
N MET A 183 -0.99 7.78 5.83
CA MET A 183 -0.01 8.31 4.89
C MET A 183 1.34 7.65 5.16
N LEU A 184 2.12 7.40 4.11
CA LEU A 184 3.49 6.91 4.21
C LEU A 184 4.45 8.09 4.32
N TYR A 185 5.23 8.18 5.40
CA TYR A 185 6.32 9.13 5.53
C TYR A 185 7.46 8.75 4.57
N ILE A 186 7.89 9.67 3.70
CA ILE A 186 8.94 9.41 2.70
C ILE A 186 10.19 10.28 2.89
N GLY A 187 10.31 10.97 4.02
CA GLY A 187 11.40 11.88 4.31
C GLY A 187 10.95 13.33 4.42
N HIS A 188 11.87 14.27 4.27
CA HIS A 188 11.58 15.69 4.38
C HIS A 188 12.42 16.50 3.41
N LYS A 189 11.96 17.71 3.11
CA LYS A 189 12.70 18.71 2.33
C LYS A 189 12.51 20.08 2.96
N ASP A 190 13.61 20.82 3.16
CA ASP A 190 13.59 22.18 3.73
C ASP A 190 12.80 22.27 5.06
N GLY A 191 12.95 21.25 5.92
CA GLY A 191 12.26 21.15 7.21
C GLY A 191 10.77 20.81 7.12
N LYS A 192 10.25 20.44 5.95
CA LYS A 192 8.87 20.00 5.75
C LYS A 192 8.81 18.49 5.49
N VAL A 193 8.03 17.78 6.30
CA VAL A 193 7.71 16.36 6.10
C VAL A 193 7.03 16.17 4.74
N LEU A 194 7.48 15.15 4.03
CA LEU A 194 6.89 14.66 2.80
C LEU A 194 6.17 13.34 3.06
N ILE A 195 4.98 13.23 2.48
CA ILE A 195 4.14 12.05 2.58
C ILE A 195 3.75 11.54 1.19
N PHE A 196 3.69 10.23 1.05
CA PHE A 196 3.04 9.54 -0.06
C PHE A 196 1.69 8.97 0.41
N HIS A 197 0.62 9.28 -0.31
CA HIS A 197 -0.74 8.88 0.10
C HIS A 197 -1.71 8.90 -1.09
N ASN A 198 -2.69 7.99 -1.08
CA ASN A 198 -3.83 8.03 -1.99
C ASN A 198 -4.99 8.77 -1.32
N MET A 199 -5.36 9.94 -1.85
CA MET A 199 -6.34 10.83 -1.21
C MET A 199 -7.47 11.26 -2.14
N TRP A 200 -8.68 11.32 -1.59
CA TRP A 200 -9.86 11.77 -2.34
C TRP A 200 -9.80 13.27 -2.69
N GLY A 201 -9.55 14.13 -1.70
CA GLY A 201 -9.44 15.56 -1.96
C GLY A 201 -9.28 16.41 -0.71
N VAL A 202 -8.90 17.67 -0.93
CA VAL A 202 -8.73 18.69 0.11
C VAL A 202 -10.07 19.32 0.42
N ARG A 203 -10.41 19.45 1.71
CA ARG A 203 -11.66 20.11 2.13
C ARG A 203 -11.53 21.61 1.93
N THR A 204 -12.55 22.19 1.33
CA THR A 204 -12.63 23.64 1.08
C THR A 204 -13.88 24.23 1.70
N ARG A 205 -13.90 25.55 1.87
CA ARG A 205 -15.05 26.29 2.34
C ARG A 205 -15.14 27.60 1.58
N ASP A 206 -16.29 27.84 0.95
CA ASP A 206 -16.48 29.05 0.16
C ASP A 206 -16.76 30.29 1.04
N PRO A 207 -16.81 31.50 0.45
CA PRO A 207 -17.08 32.73 1.21
C PRO A 207 -18.45 32.77 1.90
N LEU A 208 -19.39 31.91 1.50
CA LEU A 208 -20.71 31.77 2.11
C LEU A 208 -20.73 30.70 3.23
N GLY A 209 -19.56 30.12 3.56
CA GLY A 209 -19.40 29.11 4.60
C GLY A 209 -19.81 27.69 4.18
N ARG A 210 -20.07 27.45 2.89
CA ARG A 210 -20.50 26.13 2.39
C ARG A 210 -19.29 25.20 2.26
N GLU A 211 -19.44 23.98 2.78
CA GLU A 211 -18.40 22.95 2.66
C GLU A 211 -18.27 22.45 1.22
N GLY A 212 -17.02 22.31 0.78
CA GLY A 212 -16.66 21.81 -0.54
C GLY A 212 -15.46 20.86 -0.48
N ARG A 213 -15.03 20.41 -1.66
CA ARG A 213 -13.83 19.60 -1.80
C ARG A 213 -13.15 19.87 -3.13
N LYS A 214 -11.86 20.23 -3.08
CA LYS A 214 -10.99 20.16 -4.24
C LYS A 214 -10.54 18.71 -4.43
N ILE A 215 -11.05 18.05 -5.46
CA ILE A 215 -10.71 16.66 -5.77
C ILE A 215 -9.25 16.58 -6.23
N VAL A 216 -8.52 15.67 -5.60
CA VAL A 216 -7.19 15.21 -6.04
C VAL A 216 -7.36 13.83 -6.66
N GLY A 217 -8.03 12.92 -5.94
CA GLY A 217 -8.56 11.68 -6.48
C GLY A 217 -7.52 10.66 -6.90
N GLN A 218 -6.30 10.72 -6.34
CA GLN A 218 -5.21 9.83 -6.73
C GLN A 218 -4.09 9.76 -5.67
N ALA A 219 -3.16 8.83 -5.89
CA ALA A 219 -1.90 8.71 -5.17
C ALA A 219 -0.95 9.86 -5.52
N VAL A 220 -0.54 10.63 -4.51
CA VAL A 220 0.30 11.82 -4.67
C VAL A 220 1.38 11.91 -3.60
N ILE A 221 2.37 12.75 -3.85
CA ILE A 221 3.33 13.19 -2.83
C ILE A 221 2.98 14.63 -2.45
N THR A 222 2.81 14.88 -1.16
CA THR A 222 2.48 16.21 -0.62
C THR A 222 3.27 16.49 0.67
N THR A 223 3.19 17.74 1.14
CA THR A 223 3.52 18.06 2.53
C THR A 223 2.35 17.70 3.45
N LEU A 224 2.48 17.93 4.76
CA LEU A 224 1.37 17.80 5.70
C LEU A 224 0.31 18.92 5.61
N MET A 225 0.34 19.74 4.56
CA MET A 225 -0.68 20.76 4.27
C MET A 225 -1.04 20.77 2.78
N PRO A 226 -1.68 19.69 2.26
CA PRO A 226 -2.09 19.65 0.86
C PRO A 226 -3.18 20.70 0.57
N GLY A 227 -3.01 21.47 -0.51
CA GLY A 227 -3.99 22.47 -0.95
C GLY A 227 -4.00 23.77 -0.15
N GLN A 228 -2.97 24.03 0.67
CA GLN A 228 -2.84 25.29 1.42
C GLN A 228 -2.78 26.53 0.52
N GLU A 229 -2.43 26.34 -0.75
CA GLU A 229 -2.37 27.37 -1.79
C GLU A 229 -3.75 27.76 -2.35
N LEU A 230 -4.79 26.98 -2.03
CA LEU A 230 -6.15 27.25 -2.49
C LEU A 230 -6.76 28.42 -1.70
N THR A 231 -7.45 29.32 -2.41
CA THR A 231 -8.11 30.47 -1.80
C THR A 231 -9.27 30.09 -0.89
N ASP A 232 -9.90 28.95 -1.16
CA ASP A 232 -11.01 28.37 -0.40
C ASP A 232 -10.56 27.25 0.55
N PHE A 233 -9.25 27.13 0.85
CA PHE A 233 -8.74 26.14 1.79
C PHE A 233 -9.38 26.29 3.18
N ASP A 234 -9.94 25.21 3.73
CA ASP A 234 -10.47 25.20 5.09
C ASP A 234 -9.38 24.69 6.07
N PRO A 235 -8.66 25.57 6.79
CA PRO A 235 -7.58 25.16 7.69
C PRO A 235 -8.09 24.34 8.88
N SER A 236 -9.36 24.47 9.26
CA SER A 236 -9.92 23.76 10.41
C SER A 236 -9.97 22.24 10.21
N VAL A 237 -9.94 21.78 8.97
CA VAL A 237 -10.07 20.35 8.61
C VAL A 237 -9.12 19.87 7.51
N GLY A 238 -8.68 20.78 6.64
CA GLY A 238 -7.74 20.54 5.53
C GLY A 238 -6.28 20.49 5.96
N SER A 239 -5.94 21.08 7.12
CA SER A 239 -4.59 21.05 7.69
C SER A 239 -4.27 19.67 8.28
N TYR A 240 -3.54 18.83 7.56
CA TYR A 240 -3.25 17.48 8.06
C TYR A 240 -2.37 17.53 9.30
N ILE A 241 -1.39 18.44 9.33
CA ILE A 241 -0.50 18.63 10.47
C ILE A 241 -1.27 18.88 11.78
N ASP A 242 -2.36 19.64 11.75
CA ASP A 242 -3.16 19.89 12.97
C ASP A 242 -3.88 18.64 13.46
N HIS A 243 -4.29 17.76 12.55
CA HIS A 243 -5.12 16.60 12.83
C HIS A 243 -4.38 15.27 12.91
N ILE A 244 -3.08 15.24 12.58
CA ILE A 244 -2.25 14.07 12.81
C ILE A 244 -2.22 13.79 14.30
N ALA A 245 -2.59 12.55 14.64
CA ALA A 245 -2.69 12.07 16.01
C ALA A 245 -1.57 11.09 16.34
N ALA A 246 -1.01 10.39 15.35
CA ALA A 246 -0.03 9.35 15.61
C ALA A 246 0.92 9.14 14.43
N MET A 247 2.12 8.65 14.77
CA MET A 247 3.06 8.02 13.84
C MET A 247 3.27 6.57 14.30
N ASN A 248 3.40 5.64 13.35
CA ASN A 248 3.82 4.28 13.62
C ASN A 248 5.10 3.99 12.84
N ILE A 249 6.16 3.58 13.53
CA ILE A 249 7.42 3.17 12.89
C ILE A 249 7.41 1.65 12.78
N LEU A 250 7.37 1.15 11.55
CA LEU A 250 7.36 -0.28 11.26
C LEU A 250 8.76 -0.83 11.53
N ILE A 251 8.83 -1.81 12.42
CA ILE A 251 10.07 -2.53 12.73
C ILE A 251 10.09 -3.78 11.86
N PRO A 252 11.05 -3.93 10.93
CA PRO A 252 11.21 -5.20 10.23
C PRO A 252 11.50 -6.31 11.26
N ALA A 253 10.84 -7.45 11.14
CA ALA A 253 10.87 -8.55 12.13
C ALA A 253 12.27 -9.12 12.46
N ASN A 254 13.35 -8.64 11.84
CA ASN A 254 14.71 -9.17 11.96
C ASN A 254 15.76 -8.20 12.55
N GLN A 255 15.38 -7.14 13.25
CA GLN A 255 16.38 -6.31 13.97
C GLN A 255 16.68 -6.77 15.41
N ASP A 256 15.98 -7.80 15.92
CA ASP A 256 16.11 -8.26 17.31
C ASP A 256 17.02 -9.49 17.52
N GLN A 257 17.83 -9.89 16.53
CA GLN A 257 18.76 -11.03 16.65
C GLN A 257 20.26 -10.68 16.50
N SER A 258 20.64 -9.40 16.43
CA SER A 258 22.05 -8.99 16.41
C SER A 258 22.50 -8.29 17.69
N ALA A 259 21.77 -8.45 18.80
CA ALA A 259 22.15 -7.92 20.11
C ALA A 259 21.83 -8.93 21.23
N LYS A 260 22.35 -10.16 21.11
CA LYS A 260 22.68 -11.05 22.24
C LYS A 260 23.91 -11.86 21.90
#